data_AF-A0A0K2UIZ4-F1
#
_entry.id   AF-A0A0K2UIZ4-F1
#
_cell.length_a   1.000
_cell.length_b   1.000
_cell.length_c   1.000
_cell.angle_alpha   90.00
_cell.angle_beta   90.00
_cell.angle_gamma   90.00
#
_symmetry.space_group_name_H-M   'P 1'
#
loop_
_entity.id
_entity.type
_entity.pdbx_description
1 polymer ?
#
loop_
_entity_poly.entity_id
_entity_poly.type
_entity_poly.pdbx_seq_one_letter_code
_entity_poly.pdbx_strand_id
1 'polypeptide(L)'
;QFWPLEKKLRIIIQAKECVKWHKNEMEERLAQNRSVGSMVKQSQIFLTKCVLNLWKLLIDFLNQLTPWQGRIKDIESHFGSVVSSYFVFLRWIFWMNLTITITILVFVMIPEIISMGWEGTGARKTMLPVEKIYATNLKVMWNFEGIFRYSPIFYGFYEDARSSKIGYRLPLAYFLVGMGVYIYSFVIILRKMAYNSKQSKLSEKGDECTFSWKIFASWDFGIANVETAHNKVASIIMGLREALVERQENEKQQEKNWKTIAKRVIANFIVLGILVGTAYAVVLVVERSESSEAAASWYRQNEITIIMSLISLIVPNFFDLISLLEGYHPRKAMRWMLGRIMVLNLLSLYTLVRVN
;
A
#
# COMPACT_ATOMS: atom_id res chain seq x y z
N GLN A 1 -11.43 -3.99 45.10
CA GLN A 1 -12.79 -3.67 45.60
C GLN A 1 -13.59 -3.01 44.47
N PHE A 2 -14.58 -3.70 43.91
CA PHE A 2 -15.43 -3.16 42.85
C PHE A 2 -16.44 -2.17 43.45
N TRP A 3 -16.39 -0.91 43.02
CA TRP A 3 -17.36 0.09 43.47
C TRP A 3 -18.75 -0.26 42.91
N PRO A 4 -19.82 -0.21 43.73
CA PRO A 4 -21.18 -0.46 43.26
C PRO A 4 -21.56 0.54 42.16
N LEU A 5 -22.27 0.05 41.14
CA LEU A 5 -22.57 0.77 39.90
C LEU A 5 -23.27 2.12 40.16
N GLU A 6 -24.16 2.16 41.15
CA GLU A 6 -24.88 3.36 41.57
C GLU A 6 -23.95 4.47 42.06
N LYS A 7 -22.88 4.11 42.78
CA LYS A 7 -21.90 5.06 43.29
C LYS A 7 -21.08 5.66 42.14
N LYS A 8 -20.75 4.86 41.12
CA LYS A 8 -20.11 5.35 39.89
C LYS A 8 -21.02 6.30 39.11
N LEU A 9 -22.31 5.94 38.96
CA LEU A 9 -23.29 6.76 38.26
C LEU A 9 -23.45 8.14 38.93
N ARG A 10 -23.55 8.17 40.26
CA ARG A 10 -23.68 9.41 41.04
C ARG A 10 -22.47 10.34 40.86
N ILE A 11 -21.26 9.77 40.87
CA ILE A 11 -20.02 10.53 40.66
C ILE A 11 -19.94 11.06 39.23
N ILE A 12 -20.36 10.28 38.22
CA ILE A 12 -20.40 10.73 36.83
C ILE A 12 -21.40 11.88 36.65
N ILE A 13 -22.57 11.81 37.29
CA ILE A 13 -23.58 12.88 37.25
C ILE A 13 -23.02 14.16 37.91
N GLN A 14 -22.42 14.06 39.09
CA GLN A 14 -21.81 15.20 39.78
C GLN A 14 -20.65 15.82 38.96
N ALA A 15 -19.80 14.98 38.36
CA ALA A 15 -18.73 15.45 37.49
C ALA A 15 -19.30 16.15 36.24
N LYS A 16 -20.38 15.62 35.65
CA LYS A 16 -21.05 16.22 34.49
C LYS A 16 -21.67 17.58 34.83
N GLU A 17 -22.28 17.72 36.01
CA GLU A 17 -22.82 18.99 36.50
C GLU A 17 -21.72 20.01 36.77
N CYS A 18 -20.61 19.60 37.40
CA CYS A 18 -19.45 20.46 37.65
C CYS A 18 -18.84 20.98 36.34
N VAL A 19 -18.65 20.11 35.35
CA VAL A 19 -18.14 20.50 34.02
C VAL A 19 -19.12 21.44 33.29
N LYS A 20 -20.43 21.20 33.40
CA LYS A 20 -21.45 22.06 32.80
C LYS A 20 -21.44 23.45 33.45
N TRP A 21 -21.35 23.51 34.77
CA TRP A 21 -21.23 24.76 35.52
C TRP A 21 -19.98 25.54 35.10
N HIS A 22 -18.83 24.88 35.04
CA HIS A 22 -17.57 25.52 34.64
C HIS A 22 -17.60 26.00 33.18
N LYS A 23 -18.27 25.27 32.28
CA LYS A 23 -18.45 25.69 30.89
C LYS A 23 -19.33 26.95 30.78
N ASN A 24 -20.43 27.00 31.53
CA ASN A 24 -21.33 28.16 31.54
C ASN A 24 -20.64 29.40 32.11
N GLU A 25 -19.90 29.25 33.22
CA GLU A 25 -19.10 30.32 33.83
C GLU A 25 -18.06 30.89 32.84
N MET A 26 -17.39 30.01 32.08
CA MET A 26 -16.44 30.43 31.04
C MET A 26 -17.12 31.17 29.88
N GLU A 27 -18.32 30.74 29.48
CA GLU A 27 -19.14 31.41 28.45
C GLU A 27 -19.63 32.79 28.94
N GLU A 28 -20.01 32.93 30.21
CA GLU A 28 -20.38 34.22 30.82
C GLU A 28 -19.20 35.19 30.93
N ARG A 29 -18.01 34.69 31.34
CA ARG A 29 -16.77 35.50 31.37
C ARG A 29 -16.34 35.96 29.99
N LEU A 30 -16.60 35.15 28.95
CA LEU A 30 -16.38 35.53 27.56
C LEU A 30 -17.42 36.56 27.07
N ALA A 31 -18.66 36.50 27.55
CA ALA A 31 -19.73 37.43 27.19
C ALA A 31 -19.58 38.83 27.82
N GLN A 32 -18.95 38.94 29.00
CA GLN A 32 -18.66 40.21 29.66
C GLN A 32 -17.48 40.96 29.02
N ASN A 33 -16.52 40.27 28.40
CA ASN A 33 -15.30 40.88 27.86
C ASN A 33 -15.50 41.34 26.39
N ARG A 34 -16.52 42.18 26.12
CA ARG A 34 -16.85 42.74 24.80
C ARG A 34 -15.97 43.94 24.44
N SER A 35 -14.70 43.73 24.15
CA SER A 35 -13.87 44.71 23.44
C SER A 35 -13.63 44.23 22.00
N VAL A 36 -13.41 45.15 21.05
CA VAL A 36 -13.29 44.85 19.61
C VAL A 36 -12.17 43.84 19.30
N GLY A 37 -11.14 43.76 20.15
CA GLY A 37 -10.07 42.74 20.07
C GLY A 37 -10.48 41.33 20.54
N SER A 38 -11.57 41.19 21.30
CA SER A 38 -12.10 39.89 21.72
C SER A 38 -13.00 39.26 20.67
N MET A 39 -13.64 40.04 19.79
CA MET A 39 -14.42 39.54 18.65
C MET A 39 -13.58 38.78 17.63
N VAL A 40 -12.35 39.26 17.36
CA VAL A 40 -11.41 38.55 16.45
C VAL A 40 -10.92 37.24 17.08
N LYS A 41 -10.67 37.22 18.39
CA LYS A 41 -10.28 35.99 19.10
C LYS A 41 -11.46 35.01 19.18
N GLN A 42 -12.68 35.49 19.39
CA GLN A 42 -13.89 34.67 19.36
C GLN A 42 -14.17 34.11 17.97
N SER A 43 -13.96 34.88 16.90
CA SER A 43 -14.12 34.36 15.53
C SER A 43 -13.05 33.31 15.20
N GLN A 44 -11.80 33.48 15.64
CA GLN A 44 -10.76 32.45 15.50
C GLN A 44 -11.07 31.16 16.29
N ILE A 45 -11.60 31.27 17.51
CA ILE A 45 -12.01 30.12 18.32
C ILE A 45 -13.24 29.44 17.69
N PHE A 46 -14.19 30.21 17.18
CA PHE A 46 -15.35 29.67 16.47
C PHE A 46 -14.94 28.97 15.18
N LEU A 47 -14.01 29.55 14.41
CA LEU A 47 -13.51 28.99 13.17
C LEU A 47 -12.73 27.70 13.41
N THR A 48 -11.84 27.67 14.42
CA THR A 48 -11.13 26.45 14.81
C THR A 48 -12.08 25.36 15.30
N LYS A 49 -13.13 25.71 16.05
CA LYS A 49 -14.16 24.76 16.51
C LYS A 49 -15.05 24.26 15.38
N CYS A 50 -15.40 25.12 14.43
CA CYS A 50 -16.15 24.78 13.23
C CYS A 50 -15.35 23.84 12.33
N VAL A 51 -14.07 24.16 12.11
CA VAL A 51 -13.12 23.29 11.40
C VAL A 51 -13.01 21.93 12.10
N LEU A 52 -12.78 21.90 13.42
CA LEU A 52 -12.69 20.65 14.19
C LEU A 52 -13.98 19.82 14.09
N ASN A 53 -15.16 20.44 14.16
CA ASN A 53 -16.44 19.76 14.00
C ASN A 53 -16.64 19.25 12.57
N LEU A 54 -16.25 20.02 11.56
CA LEU A 54 -16.29 19.61 10.17
C LEU A 54 -15.37 18.41 9.93
N TRP A 55 -14.16 18.42 10.51
CA TRP A 55 -13.23 17.29 10.47
C TRP A 55 -13.84 16.04 11.12
N LYS A 56 -14.51 16.17 12.27
CA LYS A 56 -15.21 15.05 12.91
C LYS A 56 -16.33 14.51 12.05
N LEU A 57 -17.17 15.38 11.49
CA LEU A 57 -18.26 14.99 10.59
C LEU A 57 -17.72 14.29 9.34
N LEU A 58 -16.61 14.76 8.78
CA LEU A 58 -15.93 14.10 7.66
C LEU A 58 -15.39 12.74 8.06
N ILE A 59 -14.78 12.60 9.23
CA ILE A 59 -14.29 11.31 9.74
C ILE A 59 -15.46 10.35 9.96
N ASP A 60 -16.56 10.82 10.55
CA ASP A 60 -17.75 10.00 10.79
C ASP A 60 -18.41 9.58 9.46
N PHE A 61 -18.50 10.49 8.50
CA PHE A 61 -18.96 10.19 7.15
C PHE A 61 -18.04 9.19 6.44
N LEU A 62 -16.71 9.36 6.54
CA LEU A 62 -15.73 8.42 6.00
C LEU A 62 -15.83 7.04 6.68
N ASN A 63 -16.06 7.00 7.99
CA ASN A 63 -16.26 5.77 8.75
C ASN A 63 -17.56 5.06 8.33
N GLN A 64 -18.63 5.83 8.09
CA GLN A 64 -19.90 5.30 7.59
C GLN A 64 -19.81 4.84 6.13
N LEU A 65 -18.94 5.48 5.35
CA LEU A 65 -18.56 5.08 3.99
C LEU A 65 -17.61 3.89 3.95
N THR A 66 -17.08 3.39 5.08
CA THR A 66 -16.22 2.20 5.04
C THR A 66 -17.05 1.00 4.58
N PRO A 67 -16.84 0.51 3.34
CA PRO A 67 -17.71 -0.52 2.80
C PRO A 67 -17.54 -1.79 3.62
N TRP A 68 -18.68 -2.45 3.87
CA TRP A 68 -18.75 -3.81 4.39
C TRP A 68 -18.14 -4.05 5.79
N GLN A 69 -17.89 -3.00 6.59
CA GLN A 69 -17.34 -3.15 7.95
C GLN A 69 -18.21 -4.04 8.85
N GLY A 70 -19.54 -3.88 8.82
CA GLY A 70 -20.46 -4.73 9.57
C GLY A 70 -20.40 -6.19 9.11
N ARG A 71 -20.49 -6.41 7.79
CA ARG A 71 -20.43 -7.76 7.19
C ARG A 71 -19.12 -8.49 7.49
N ILE A 72 -17.99 -7.79 7.46
CA ILE A 72 -16.67 -8.37 7.79
C ILE A 72 -16.64 -8.78 9.27
N LYS A 73 -17.22 -7.97 10.16
CA LYS A 73 -17.29 -8.28 11.59
C LYS A 73 -18.22 -9.47 11.89
N ASP A 74 -19.31 -9.60 11.15
CA ASP A 74 -20.19 -10.78 11.24
C ASP A 74 -19.44 -12.05 10.80
N ILE A 75 -18.69 -11.97 9.69
CA ILE A 75 -17.83 -13.08 9.21
C ILE A 75 -16.74 -13.41 10.23
N GLU A 76 -16.14 -12.41 10.87
CA GLU A 76 -15.16 -12.60 11.94
C GLU A 76 -15.75 -13.34 13.14
N SER A 77 -16.99 -13.00 13.51
CA SER A 77 -17.70 -13.66 14.60
C SER A 77 -18.07 -15.12 14.29
N HIS A 78 -18.39 -15.44 13.04
CA HIS A 78 -18.80 -16.80 12.65
C HIS A 78 -17.64 -17.72 12.25
N PHE A 79 -16.63 -17.18 11.54
CA PHE A 79 -15.55 -17.95 10.93
C PHE A 79 -14.17 -17.66 11.53
N GLY A 80 -14.10 -16.72 12.48
CA GLY A 80 -12.86 -16.33 13.15
C GLY A 80 -12.02 -15.30 12.41
N SER A 81 -10.94 -14.87 13.08
CA SER A 81 -10.07 -13.78 12.62
C SER A 81 -9.26 -14.10 11.36
N VAL A 82 -8.98 -15.39 11.10
CA VAL A 82 -8.21 -15.81 9.92
C VAL A 82 -8.96 -15.53 8.63
N VAL A 83 -10.25 -15.92 8.56
CA VAL A 83 -11.10 -15.68 7.38
C VAL A 83 -11.42 -14.19 7.24
N SER A 84 -11.68 -13.49 8.35
CA SER A 84 -11.90 -12.03 8.36
C SER A 84 -10.72 -11.25 7.77
N SER A 85 -9.48 -11.69 8.06
CA SER A 85 -8.26 -11.03 7.58
C SER A 85 -8.17 -10.94 6.05
N TYR A 86 -8.73 -11.91 5.32
CA TYR A 86 -8.82 -11.87 3.85
C TYR A 86 -9.70 -10.71 3.36
N PHE A 87 -10.89 -10.54 3.93
CA PHE A 87 -11.80 -9.48 3.52
C PHE A 87 -11.31 -8.09 3.93
N VAL A 88 -10.63 -7.98 5.08
CA VAL A 88 -9.94 -6.75 5.49
C VAL A 88 -8.85 -6.37 4.49
N PHE A 89 -8.10 -7.35 3.98
CA PHE A 89 -7.10 -7.15 2.93
C PHE A 89 -7.73 -6.77 1.59
N LEU A 90 -8.80 -7.45 1.16
CA LEU A 90 -9.52 -7.15 -0.07
C LEU A 90 -10.08 -5.72 -0.07
N ARG A 91 -10.67 -5.30 1.04
CA ARG A 91 -11.13 -3.92 1.21
C ARG A 91 -10.01 -2.90 1.08
N TRP A 92 -8.83 -3.23 1.60
CA TRP A 92 -7.66 -2.36 1.46
C TRP A 92 -7.19 -2.27 0.01
N ILE A 93 -7.15 -3.38 -0.74
CA ILE A 93 -6.87 -3.39 -2.19
C ILE A 93 -7.90 -2.53 -2.94
N PHE A 94 -9.18 -2.67 -2.61
CA PHE A 94 -10.25 -1.88 -3.24
C PHE A 94 -10.01 -0.37 -3.11
N TRP A 95 -9.67 0.11 -1.90
CA TRP A 95 -9.35 1.53 -1.69
C TRP A 95 -8.10 1.98 -2.46
N MET A 96 -7.09 1.12 -2.55
CA MET A 96 -5.90 1.40 -3.36
C MET A 96 -6.27 1.58 -4.83
N ASN A 97 -7.01 0.62 -5.40
CA ASN A 97 -7.46 0.68 -6.79
C ASN A 97 -8.35 1.88 -7.06
N LEU A 98 -9.25 2.23 -6.13
CA LEU A 98 -10.07 3.44 -6.24
C LEU A 98 -9.22 4.70 -6.34
N THR A 99 -8.16 4.80 -5.52
CA THR A 99 -7.22 5.94 -5.58
C THR A 99 -6.50 6.02 -6.91
N ILE A 100 -6.08 4.87 -7.45
CA ILE A 100 -5.44 4.77 -8.77
C ILE A 100 -6.40 5.24 -9.87
N THR A 101 -7.64 4.73 -9.86
CA THR A 101 -8.67 5.11 -10.82
C THR A 101 -8.97 6.61 -10.77
N ILE A 102 -9.11 7.19 -9.57
CA ILE A 102 -9.32 8.63 -9.40
C ILE A 102 -8.13 9.43 -9.96
N THR A 103 -6.90 8.97 -9.72
CA THR A 103 -5.69 9.65 -10.20
C THR A 103 -5.65 9.67 -11.74
N ILE A 104 -5.91 8.52 -12.39
CA ILE A 104 -5.99 8.44 -13.85
C ILE A 104 -7.15 9.29 -14.37
N LEU A 105 -8.30 9.27 -13.69
CA LEU A 105 -9.46 10.07 -14.09
C LEU A 105 -9.17 11.56 -14.07
N VAL A 106 -8.57 12.06 -12.98
CA VAL A 106 -8.31 13.50 -12.78
C VAL A 106 -7.17 14.01 -13.65
N PHE A 107 -6.10 13.25 -13.82
CA PHE A 107 -4.91 13.73 -14.54
C PHE A 107 -4.84 13.27 -15.99
N VAL A 108 -5.58 12.23 -16.40
CA VAL A 108 -5.53 11.74 -17.79
C VAL A 108 -6.88 11.95 -18.49
N MET A 109 -7.97 11.41 -17.94
CA MET A 109 -9.27 11.46 -18.62
C MET A 109 -9.89 12.87 -18.66
N ILE A 110 -9.97 13.57 -17.53
CA ILE A 110 -10.62 14.89 -17.45
C ILE A 110 -9.92 15.94 -18.33
N PRO A 111 -8.58 16.11 -18.27
CA PRO A 111 -7.88 17.11 -19.08
C PRO A 111 -8.04 16.83 -20.58
N GLU A 112 -8.11 15.56 -20.96
CA GLU A 112 -8.33 15.16 -22.36
C GLU A 112 -9.72 15.58 -22.86
N ILE A 113 -10.77 15.28 -22.08
CA ILE A 113 -12.15 15.64 -22.44
C ILE A 113 -12.32 17.17 -22.56
N ILE A 114 -11.72 17.92 -21.63
CA ILE A 114 -11.85 19.39 -21.59
C ILE A 114 -11.01 20.06 -22.70
N SER A 115 -9.79 19.58 -22.94
CA SER A 115 -8.82 20.31 -23.75
C SER A 115 -8.96 20.10 -25.26
N MET A 116 -9.52 18.97 -25.69
CA MET A 116 -9.64 18.64 -27.11
C MET A 116 -11.03 18.90 -27.71
N GLY A 117 -12.09 18.90 -26.90
CA GLY A 117 -13.47 19.03 -27.40
C GLY A 117 -13.87 17.86 -28.31
N TRP A 118 -15.17 17.56 -28.38
CA TRP A 118 -15.66 16.41 -29.15
C TRP A 118 -15.70 16.64 -30.68
N GLU A 119 -15.63 17.89 -31.12
CA GLU A 119 -15.95 18.27 -32.50
C GLU A 119 -14.75 18.45 -33.44
N GLY A 120 -13.51 18.33 -32.94
CA GLY A 120 -12.30 18.69 -33.71
C GLY A 120 -11.23 17.61 -33.86
N THR A 121 -11.47 16.37 -33.42
CA THR A 121 -10.41 15.38 -33.23
C THR A 121 -10.65 14.08 -34.00
N GLY A 122 -10.26 14.09 -35.28
CA GLY A 122 -9.89 12.92 -36.08
C GLY A 122 -10.90 11.75 -36.21
N ALA A 123 -10.56 10.78 -37.04
CA ALA A 123 -11.39 9.58 -37.28
C ALA A 123 -11.48 8.61 -36.07
N ARG A 124 -10.74 8.86 -34.97
CA ARG A 124 -10.64 7.95 -33.81
C ARG A 124 -11.68 8.19 -32.73
N LYS A 125 -12.20 9.42 -32.60
CA LYS A 125 -13.17 9.81 -31.55
C LYS A 125 -14.61 9.89 -32.08
N THR A 126 -14.77 9.96 -33.40
CA THR A 126 -16.09 9.98 -34.06
C THR A 126 -16.49 8.58 -34.50
N MET A 127 -17.66 8.11 -34.06
CA MET A 127 -18.23 6.85 -34.52
C MET A 127 -18.69 6.93 -35.97
N LEU A 128 -18.39 5.89 -36.76
CA LEU A 128 -18.99 5.72 -38.08
C LEU A 128 -20.51 5.57 -37.97
N PRO A 129 -21.29 6.14 -38.90
CA PRO A 129 -22.75 6.12 -38.85
C PRO A 129 -23.32 4.69 -38.89
N VAL A 130 -22.62 3.76 -39.55
CA VAL A 130 -23.00 2.33 -39.60
C VAL A 130 -22.80 1.64 -38.24
N GLU A 131 -21.71 1.98 -37.53
CA GLU A 131 -21.42 1.41 -36.20
C GLU A 131 -22.40 1.93 -35.15
N LYS A 132 -22.88 3.17 -35.28
CA LYS A 132 -23.82 3.81 -34.34
C LYS A 132 -25.13 3.03 -34.17
N ILE A 133 -25.58 2.32 -35.20
CA ILE A 133 -26.82 1.53 -35.20
C ILE A 133 -26.72 0.33 -34.24
N TYR A 134 -25.54 -0.30 -34.17
CA TYR A 134 -25.29 -1.47 -33.35
C TYR A 134 -24.56 -1.16 -32.03
N ALA A 135 -24.15 0.09 -31.82
CA ALA A 135 -23.28 0.51 -30.72
C ALA A 135 -23.89 0.29 -29.32
N THR A 136 -25.22 0.30 -29.20
CA THR A 136 -25.96 0.06 -27.94
C THR A 136 -26.37 -1.40 -27.73
N ASN A 137 -26.03 -2.32 -28.64
CA ASN A 137 -26.33 -3.74 -28.42
C ASN A 137 -25.49 -4.30 -27.27
N LEU A 138 -26.15 -5.02 -26.36
CA LEU A 138 -25.51 -5.61 -25.17
C LEU A 138 -24.33 -6.53 -25.54
N LYS A 139 -24.46 -7.31 -26.62
CA LYS A 139 -23.41 -8.21 -27.09
C LYS A 139 -22.14 -7.46 -27.54
N VAL A 140 -22.32 -6.30 -28.16
CA VAL A 140 -21.22 -5.44 -28.64
C VAL A 140 -20.58 -4.72 -27.45
N MET A 141 -21.40 -4.20 -26.53
CA MET A 141 -20.92 -3.56 -25.29
C MET A 141 -20.17 -4.53 -24.36
N TRP A 142 -20.62 -5.79 -24.26
CA TRP A 142 -19.96 -6.83 -23.46
C TRP A 142 -18.56 -7.16 -23.97
N ASN A 143 -18.35 -7.08 -25.30
CA ASN A 143 -17.05 -7.25 -25.92
C ASN A 143 -16.19 -5.98 -25.88
N PHE A 144 -16.62 -4.93 -25.16
CA PHE A 144 -15.96 -3.62 -25.10
C PHE A 144 -15.88 -2.90 -26.47
N GLU A 145 -16.74 -3.26 -27.40
CA GLU A 145 -16.87 -2.62 -28.71
C GLU A 145 -18.04 -1.62 -28.73
N GLY A 146 -18.23 -0.91 -29.84
CA GLY A 146 -19.30 0.09 -29.97
C GLY A 146 -19.01 1.33 -29.13
N ILE A 147 -19.93 1.73 -28.25
CA ILE A 147 -19.80 2.99 -27.46
C ILE A 147 -18.52 3.00 -26.61
N PHE A 148 -18.15 1.86 -26.04
CA PHE A 148 -16.98 1.76 -25.17
C PHE A 148 -15.67 1.98 -25.93
N ARG A 149 -15.57 1.55 -27.19
CA ARG A 149 -14.37 1.76 -28.02
C ARG A 149 -13.99 3.24 -28.16
N TYR A 150 -14.99 4.13 -28.19
CA TYR A 150 -14.81 5.57 -28.33
C TYR A 150 -14.86 6.31 -26.98
N SER A 151 -14.75 5.58 -25.86
CA SER A 151 -14.71 6.15 -24.52
C SER A 151 -13.28 6.51 -24.11
N PRO A 152 -13.07 7.58 -23.33
CA PRO A 152 -11.77 7.93 -22.71
C PRO A 152 -11.16 6.83 -21.85
N ILE A 153 -11.93 5.80 -21.48
CA ILE A 153 -11.44 4.66 -20.70
C ILE A 153 -10.43 3.82 -21.51
N PHE A 154 -10.55 3.80 -22.84
CA PHE A 154 -9.72 2.98 -23.71
C PHE A 154 -8.55 3.75 -24.31
N TYR A 155 -7.42 3.06 -24.47
CA TYR A 155 -6.19 3.65 -25.01
C TYR A 155 -6.38 4.26 -26.41
N GLY A 156 -7.21 3.64 -27.26
CA GLY A 156 -7.47 4.11 -28.63
C GLY A 156 -8.14 5.48 -28.72
N PHE A 157 -8.66 6.01 -27.61
CA PHE A 157 -9.22 7.35 -27.54
C PHE A 157 -8.15 8.46 -27.51
N TYR A 158 -6.95 8.16 -27.01
CA TYR A 158 -5.90 9.16 -26.82
C TYR A 158 -5.09 9.37 -28.11
N GLU A 159 -4.86 10.62 -28.49
CA GLU A 159 -4.15 11.01 -29.71
C GLU A 159 -2.83 11.74 -29.39
N ASP A 160 -1.82 11.56 -30.24
CA ASP A 160 -0.52 12.24 -30.12
C ASP A 160 -0.57 13.67 -30.70
N ALA A 161 -1.51 14.47 -30.19
CA ALA A 161 -1.57 15.89 -30.53
C ALA A 161 -0.59 16.65 -29.64
N ARG A 162 0.49 17.17 -30.25
CA ARG A 162 1.58 17.88 -29.57
C ARG A 162 1.15 19.14 -28.79
N SER A 163 -0.05 19.66 -29.02
CA SER A 163 -0.59 20.77 -28.24
C SER A 163 -2.12 20.73 -28.20
N SER A 164 -2.70 20.53 -27.01
CA SER A 164 -4.09 20.89 -26.77
C SER A 164 -4.26 22.41 -26.77
N LYS A 165 -5.49 22.92 -26.85
CA LYS A 165 -5.79 24.36 -26.76
C LYS A 165 -5.28 25.01 -25.45
N ILE A 166 -5.01 24.18 -24.44
CA ILE A 166 -4.62 24.58 -23.07
C ILE A 166 -3.12 24.34 -22.83
N GLY A 167 -2.36 23.84 -23.83
CA GLY A 167 -0.93 23.52 -23.68
C GLY A 167 -0.66 22.26 -22.83
N TYR A 168 -1.68 21.44 -22.56
CA TYR A 168 -1.53 20.18 -21.83
C TYR A 168 -0.88 19.13 -22.74
N ARG A 169 0.31 18.65 -22.34
CA ARG A 169 1.02 17.60 -23.08
C ARG A 169 0.54 16.23 -22.63
N LEU A 170 -0.48 15.71 -23.32
CA LEU A 170 -1.14 14.46 -23.01
C LEU A 170 -0.19 13.24 -22.96
N PRO A 171 0.74 13.02 -23.91
CA PRO A 171 1.66 11.86 -23.85
C PRO A 171 2.55 11.89 -22.61
N LEU A 172 3.06 13.09 -22.27
CA LEU A 172 3.90 13.29 -21.09
C LEU A 172 3.10 13.08 -19.79
N ALA A 173 1.87 13.60 -19.73
CA ALA A 173 1.00 13.40 -18.59
C ALA A 173 0.65 11.92 -18.38
N TYR A 174 0.29 11.22 -19.46
CA TYR A 174 0.02 9.78 -19.41
C TYR A 174 1.21 9.01 -18.84
N PHE A 175 2.43 9.33 -19.31
CA PHE A 175 3.66 8.71 -18.82
C PHE A 175 3.94 9.01 -17.34
N LEU A 176 3.91 10.29 -16.95
CA LEU A 176 4.20 10.69 -15.56
C LEU A 176 3.16 10.16 -14.57
N VAL A 177 1.87 10.18 -14.94
CA VAL A 177 0.80 9.63 -14.12
C VAL A 177 0.93 8.12 -14.00
N GLY A 178 1.23 7.41 -15.10
CA GLY A 178 1.48 5.97 -15.07
C GLY A 178 2.65 5.61 -14.15
N MET A 179 3.77 6.31 -14.26
CA MET A 179 4.93 6.13 -13.38
C MET A 179 4.57 6.46 -11.92
N GLY A 180 3.86 7.56 -11.68
CA GLY A 180 3.44 7.98 -10.35
C GLY A 180 2.51 6.97 -9.68
N VAL A 181 1.52 6.45 -10.41
CA VAL A 181 0.60 5.40 -9.96
C VAL A 181 1.36 4.12 -9.62
N TYR A 182 2.32 3.72 -10.46
CA TYR A 182 3.13 2.52 -10.21
C TYR A 182 3.98 2.66 -8.94
N ILE A 183 4.70 3.78 -8.79
CA ILE A 183 5.50 4.09 -7.60
C ILE A 183 4.60 4.17 -6.35
N TYR A 184 3.46 4.86 -6.43
CA TYR A 184 2.50 4.97 -5.34
C TYR A 184 2.03 3.59 -4.87
N SER A 185 1.58 2.74 -5.81
CA SER A 185 1.08 1.40 -5.52
C SER A 185 2.14 0.56 -4.82
N PHE A 186 3.37 0.60 -5.34
CA PHE A 186 4.50 -0.10 -4.74
C PHE A 186 4.82 0.38 -3.32
N VAL A 187 4.94 1.69 -3.11
CA VAL A 187 5.26 2.27 -1.79
C VAL A 187 4.17 1.94 -0.76
N ILE A 188 2.90 2.03 -1.15
CA ILE A 188 1.76 1.72 -0.30
C ILE A 188 1.74 0.23 0.08
N ILE A 189 1.99 -0.67 -0.88
CA ILE A 189 2.13 -2.11 -0.63
C ILE A 189 3.28 -2.39 0.34
N LEU A 190 4.46 -1.82 0.09
CA LEU A 190 5.61 -1.98 0.98
C LEU A 190 5.33 -1.45 2.39
N ARG A 191 4.68 -0.28 2.51
CA ARG A 191 4.33 0.30 3.81
C ARG A 191 3.35 -0.59 4.56
N LYS A 192 2.32 -1.11 3.89
CA LYS A 192 1.33 -2.02 4.50
C LYS A 192 1.98 -3.33 4.93
N MET A 193 2.86 -3.90 4.10
CA MET A 193 3.62 -5.10 4.42
C MET A 193 4.61 -4.88 5.58
N ALA A 194 5.23 -3.70 5.64
CA ALA A 194 6.11 -3.29 6.73
C ALA A 194 5.34 -3.12 8.04
N TYR A 195 4.17 -2.49 8.00
CA TYR A 195 3.29 -2.33 9.15
C TYR A 195 2.81 -3.67 9.71
N ASN A 196 2.26 -4.54 8.84
CA ASN A 196 1.79 -5.87 9.25
C ASN A 196 2.93 -6.71 9.86
N SER A 197 4.14 -6.59 9.31
CA SER A 197 5.32 -7.25 9.87
C SER A 197 5.81 -6.63 11.18
N LYS A 198 5.69 -5.32 11.37
CA LYS A 198 6.01 -4.69 12.67
C LYS A 198 5.00 -5.12 13.72
N GLN A 199 3.72 -5.23 13.37
CA GLN A 199 2.69 -5.70 14.30
C GLN A 199 2.95 -7.15 14.74
N SER A 200 3.39 -8.02 13.83
CA SER A 200 3.85 -9.37 14.20
C SER A 200 5.12 -9.39 15.07
N LYS A 201 5.97 -8.35 15.00
CA LYS A 201 7.19 -8.22 15.82
C LYS A 201 6.97 -7.48 17.15
N LEU A 202 5.94 -6.64 17.25
CA LEU A 202 5.54 -6.02 18.51
C LEU A 202 4.95 -7.06 19.47
N SER A 203 4.41 -8.17 18.94
CA SER A 203 4.14 -9.37 19.73
C SER A 203 5.42 -10.00 20.33
N GLU A 204 6.58 -9.75 19.72
CA GLU A 204 7.90 -10.28 20.09
C GLU A 204 8.63 -9.34 21.08
N LYS A 205 8.38 -8.02 21.04
CA LYS A 205 8.99 -7.03 21.96
C LYS A 205 8.60 -7.16 23.45
N GLY A 206 7.78 -8.15 23.81
CA GLY A 206 7.72 -8.67 25.18
C GLY A 206 9.06 -9.30 25.64
N ASP A 207 10.05 -9.40 24.74
CA ASP A 207 11.33 -10.04 24.96
C ASP A 207 12.23 -9.43 26.04
N GLU A 208 12.10 -8.14 26.34
CA GLU A 208 12.93 -7.51 27.40
C GLU A 208 12.65 -8.12 28.78
N CYS A 209 11.44 -8.65 28.99
CA CYS A 209 11.04 -9.38 30.19
C CYS A 209 10.70 -10.85 29.90
N THR A 210 11.24 -11.47 28.83
CA THR A 210 10.98 -12.89 28.50
C THR A 210 11.17 -13.83 29.68
N PHE A 211 12.29 -13.68 30.38
CA PHE A 211 12.64 -14.52 31.52
C PHE A 211 11.71 -14.25 32.71
N SER A 212 11.47 -12.98 33.04
CA SER A 212 10.56 -12.58 34.11
C SER A 212 9.12 -13.05 33.85
N TRP A 213 8.66 -12.95 32.60
CA TRP A 213 7.34 -13.40 32.18
C TRP A 213 7.22 -14.92 32.18
N LYS A 214 8.23 -15.64 31.67
CA LYS A 214 8.28 -17.11 31.72
C LYS A 214 8.24 -17.60 33.17
N ILE A 215 9.03 -17.00 34.07
CA ILE A 215 9.01 -17.33 35.50
C ILE A 215 7.62 -17.05 36.09
N PHE A 216 7.09 -15.84 35.88
CA PHE A 216 5.82 -15.40 36.46
C PHE A 216 4.62 -16.24 35.99
N ALA A 217 4.55 -16.55 34.69
CA ALA A 217 3.49 -17.37 34.10
C ALA A 217 3.68 -18.87 34.35
N SER A 218 4.89 -19.32 34.71
CA SER A 218 5.15 -20.72 35.02
C SER A 218 4.71 -21.13 36.43
N TRP A 219 4.45 -20.16 37.30
CA TRP A 219 4.03 -20.38 38.67
C TRP A 219 2.56 -20.85 38.73
N ASP A 220 2.31 -22.00 39.35
CA ASP A 220 0.98 -22.59 39.50
C ASP A 220 0.77 -23.01 40.96
N PHE A 221 -0.23 -22.40 41.63
CA PHE A 221 -0.58 -22.70 43.02
C PHE A 221 -1.57 -23.88 43.15
N GLY A 222 -2.10 -24.41 42.04
CA GLY A 222 -3.07 -25.50 42.03
C GLY A 222 -2.48 -26.91 42.15
N ILE A 223 -1.15 -27.03 42.16
CA ILE A 223 -0.46 -28.32 42.18
C ILE A 223 -0.39 -28.83 43.62
N ALA A 224 -1.19 -29.85 43.95
CA ALA A 224 -1.21 -30.49 45.26
C ALA A 224 -0.29 -31.71 45.39
N ASN A 225 0.13 -32.33 44.29
CA ASN A 225 0.99 -33.51 44.28
C ASN A 225 2.48 -33.11 44.14
N VAL A 226 3.33 -33.66 45.01
CA VAL A 226 4.76 -33.35 45.09
C VAL A 226 5.51 -33.82 43.84
N GLU A 227 5.14 -34.96 43.25
CA GLU A 227 5.81 -35.47 42.05
C GLU A 227 5.56 -34.58 40.82
N THR A 228 4.33 -34.09 40.65
CA THR A 228 4.01 -33.15 39.56
C THR A 228 4.63 -31.78 39.78
N ALA A 229 4.77 -31.33 41.03
CA ALA A 229 5.52 -30.12 41.35
C ALA A 229 6.99 -30.25 40.94
N HIS A 230 7.62 -31.39 41.24
CA HIS A 230 9.02 -31.61 40.87
C HIS A 230 9.23 -31.66 39.35
N ASN A 231 8.34 -32.34 38.62
CA ASN A 231 8.33 -32.37 37.16
C ASN A 231 8.08 -30.98 36.55
N LYS A 232 7.19 -30.18 37.15
CA LYS A 232 6.94 -28.80 36.72
C LYS A 232 8.17 -27.92 36.92
N VAL A 233 8.84 -28.01 38.06
CA VAL A 233 10.10 -27.30 38.33
C VAL A 233 11.18 -27.70 37.32
N ALA A 234 11.34 -28.99 37.04
CA ALA A 234 12.29 -29.48 36.04
C ALA A 234 11.98 -28.94 34.62
N SER A 235 10.70 -28.91 34.23
CA SER A 235 10.24 -28.33 32.97
C SER A 235 10.55 -26.82 32.88
N ILE A 236 10.36 -26.07 33.97
CA ILE A 236 10.69 -24.63 34.04
C ILE A 236 12.20 -24.42 33.89
N ILE A 237 13.03 -25.20 34.61
CA ILE A 237 14.49 -25.12 34.51
C ILE A 237 14.95 -25.40 33.08
N MET A 238 14.38 -26.41 32.43
CA MET A 238 14.73 -26.75 31.05
C MET A 238 14.34 -25.63 30.07
N GLY A 239 13.14 -25.06 30.21
CA GLY A 239 12.69 -23.94 29.37
C GLY A 239 13.50 -22.64 29.57
N LEU A 240 14.03 -22.40 30.77
CA LEU A 240 14.95 -21.28 31.05
C LEU A 240 16.35 -21.55 30.47
N ARG A 241 16.84 -22.78 30.58
CA ARG A 241 18.13 -23.19 30.01
C ARG A 241 18.13 -23.06 28.49
N GLU A 242 17.06 -23.49 27.83
CA GLU A 242 16.87 -23.36 26.40
C GLU A 242 16.88 -21.88 25.97
N ALA A 243 16.16 -21.02 26.70
CA ALA A 243 16.16 -19.58 26.45
C ALA A 243 17.53 -18.91 26.66
N LEU A 244 18.35 -19.39 27.60
CA LEU A 244 19.72 -18.90 27.79
C LEU A 244 20.64 -19.32 26.64
N VAL A 245 20.54 -20.58 26.19
CA VAL A 245 21.32 -21.11 25.06
C VAL A 245 20.99 -20.35 23.77
N GLU A 246 19.70 -20.10 23.51
CA GLU A 246 19.23 -19.32 22.36
C GLU A 246 19.82 -17.90 22.35
N ARG A 247 19.91 -17.26 23.51
CA ARG A 247 20.51 -15.92 23.64
C ARG A 247 22.03 -15.93 23.37
N GLN A 248 22.73 -16.92 23.89
CA GLN A 248 24.17 -17.10 23.64
C GLN A 248 24.46 -17.40 22.16
N GLU A 249 23.59 -18.16 21.49
CA GLU A 249 23.71 -18.44 20.07
C GLU A 249 23.43 -17.18 19.22
N ASN A 250 22.49 -16.34 19.63
CA ASN A 250 22.24 -15.04 19.02
C ASN A 250 23.46 -14.09 19.12
N GLU A 251 24.17 -14.07 20.24
CA GLU A 251 25.43 -13.31 20.39
C GLU A 251 26.53 -13.83 19.45
N LYS A 252 26.68 -15.16 19.33
CA LYS A 252 27.62 -15.77 18.37
C LYS A 252 27.21 -15.52 16.91
N GLN A 253 25.92 -15.45 16.62
CA GLN A 253 25.42 -15.01 15.31
C GLN A 253 25.79 -13.55 15.03
N GLN A 254 25.91 -12.71 16.08
CA GLN A 254 26.29 -11.32 15.95
C GLN A 254 27.73 -11.15 15.44
N GLU A 255 28.66 -12.03 15.83
CA GLU A 255 30.02 -12.07 15.25
C GLU A 255 30.04 -12.63 13.82
N LYS A 256 29.19 -13.62 13.52
CA LYS A 256 29.00 -14.10 12.14
C LYS A 256 28.44 -13.01 11.20
N ASN A 257 27.86 -11.93 11.74
CA ASN A 257 27.30 -10.84 10.92
C ASN A 257 28.31 -10.18 10.00
N TRP A 258 29.60 -10.05 10.36
CA TRP A 258 30.60 -9.46 9.46
C TRP A 258 30.70 -10.24 8.14
N LYS A 259 30.81 -11.58 8.23
CA LYS A 259 30.86 -12.46 7.05
C LYS A 259 29.54 -12.40 6.26
N THR A 260 28.42 -12.28 6.96
CA THR A 260 27.09 -12.13 6.35
C THR A 260 26.94 -10.76 5.66
N ILE A 261 27.50 -9.69 6.22
CA ILE A 261 27.53 -8.35 5.62
C ILE A 261 28.36 -8.38 4.34
N ALA A 262 29.55 -8.99 4.36
CA ALA A 262 30.37 -9.14 3.17
C ALA A 262 29.63 -9.90 2.04
N LYS A 263 28.97 -11.03 2.37
CA LYS A 263 28.12 -11.77 1.41
C LYS A 263 26.99 -10.90 0.84
N ARG A 264 26.34 -10.08 1.67
CA ARG A 264 25.27 -9.15 1.22
C ARG A 264 25.79 -8.04 0.33
N VAL A 265 26.99 -7.53 0.58
CA VAL A 265 27.61 -6.52 -0.29
C VAL A 265 27.87 -7.11 -1.67
N ILE A 266 28.48 -8.31 -1.72
CA ILE A 266 28.72 -9.04 -2.98
C ILE A 266 27.41 -9.31 -3.73
N ALA A 267 26.39 -9.81 -3.03
CA ALA A 267 25.08 -10.06 -3.61
C ALA A 267 24.43 -8.80 -4.22
N ASN A 268 24.52 -7.65 -3.54
CA ASN A 268 24.01 -6.38 -4.09
C ASN A 268 24.81 -5.88 -5.30
N PHE A 269 26.13 -6.12 -5.36
CA PHE A 269 26.91 -5.84 -6.57
C PHE A 269 26.49 -6.71 -7.75
N ILE A 270 26.22 -8.00 -7.53
CA ILE A 270 25.71 -8.91 -8.57
C ILE A 270 24.34 -8.43 -9.07
N VAL A 271 23.45 -8.03 -8.16
CA VAL A 271 22.13 -7.50 -8.52
C VAL A 271 22.25 -6.23 -9.36
N LEU A 272 23.14 -5.31 -8.99
CA LEU A 272 23.44 -4.12 -9.79
C LEU A 272 23.94 -4.49 -11.18
N GLY A 273 24.84 -5.47 -11.28
CA GLY A 273 25.35 -5.99 -12.55
C GLY A 273 24.24 -6.56 -13.44
N ILE A 274 23.32 -7.35 -12.88
CA ILE A 274 22.17 -7.89 -13.60
C ILE A 274 21.24 -6.76 -14.06
N LEU A 275 20.95 -5.77 -13.21
CA LEU A 275 20.11 -4.62 -13.58
C LEU A 275 20.73 -3.82 -14.74
N VAL A 276 22.02 -3.48 -14.66
CA VAL A 276 22.71 -2.76 -15.74
C VAL A 276 22.79 -3.62 -17.01
N GLY A 277 23.08 -4.92 -16.88
CA GLY A 277 23.14 -5.85 -18.01
C GLY A 277 21.79 -5.97 -18.73
N THR A 278 20.70 -6.07 -17.98
CA THR A 278 19.34 -6.11 -18.55
C THR A 278 18.97 -4.79 -19.22
N ALA A 279 19.33 -3.64 -18.62
CA ALA A 279 19.14 -2.32 -19.22
C ALA A 279 19.85 -2.20 -20.57
N TYR A 280 21.13 -2.58 -20.60
CA TYR A 280 21.97 -2.54 -21.79
C TYR A 280 21.46 -3.48 -22.87
N ALA A 281 21.05 -4.70 -22.50
CA ALA A 281 20.46 -5.66 -23.43
C ALA A 281 19.18 -5.12 -24.09
N VAL A 282 18.30 -4.46 -23.32
CA VAL A 282 17.09 -3.86 -23.88
C VAL A 282 17.46 -2.74 -24.86
N VAL A 283 18.37 -1.82 -24.52
CA VAL A 283 18.77 -0.73 -25.44
C VAL A 283 19.32 -1.29 -26.75
N LEU A 284 20.21 -2.28 -26.70
CA LEU A 284 20.82 -2.89 -27.88
C LEU A 284 19.76 -3.56 -28.77
N VAL A 285 18.78 -4.23 -28.15
CA VAL A 285 17.68 -4.89 -28.86
C VAL A 285 16.76 -3.90 -29.52
N VAL A 286 16.43 -2.79 -28.85
CA VAL A 286 15.54 -1.79 -29.46
C VAL A 286 16.27 -1.05 -30.60
N GLU A 287 17.53 -0.64 -30.42
CA GLU A 287 18.33 -0.02 -31.49
C GLU A 287 18.47 -0.94 -32.70
N ARG A 288 18.64 -2.25 -32.46
CA ARG A 288 18.67 -3.26 -33.53
C ARG A 288 17.32 -3.44 -34.22
N SER A 289 16.22 -3.34 -33.46
CA SER A 289 14.86 -3.47 -33.98
C SER A 289 14.42 -2.27 -34.84
N GLU A 290 15.04 -1.10 -34.68
CA GLU A 290 14.76 0.09 -35.49
C GLU A 290 15.52 0.11 -36.84
N SER A 291 16.55 -0.73 -36.98
CA SER A 291 17.34 -0.79 -38.22
C SER A 291 16.51 -1.28 -39.41
N SER A 292 16.74 -0.71 -40.60
CA SER A 292 15.89 -0.89 -41.80
C SER A 292 15.79 -2.33 -42.34
N GLU A 293 16.62 -3.26 -41.85
CA GLU A 293 16.54 -4.70 -42.17
C GLU A 293 15.58 -5.49 -41.25
N ALA A 294 15.00 -4.86 -40.22
CA ALA A 294 14.14 -5.50 -39.23
C ALA A 294 12.80 -6.02 -39.79
N ALA A 295 12.37 -5.55 -40.96
CA ALA A 295 11.12 -5.96 -41.60
C ALA A 295 11.19 -7.33 -42.30
N ALA A 296 12.37 -7.93 -42.47
CA ALA A 296 12.56 -9.10 -43.32
C ALA A 296 12.29 -10.46 -42.64
N SER A 297 12.20 -10.54 -41.31
CA SER A 297 12.06 -11.82 -40.59
C SER A 297 11.12 -11.72 -39.38
N TRP A 298 10.24 -12.73 -39.23
CA TRP A 298 9.32 -12.88 -38.08
C TRP A 298 10.06 -12.79 -36.72
N TYR A 299 11.29 -13.30 -36.67
CA TYR A 299 12.12 -13.26 -35.46
C TYR A 299 12.51 -11.83 -35.08
N ARG A 300 12.69 -10.93 -36.05
CA ARG A 300 13.05 -9.53 -35.80
C ARG A 300 11.86 -8.67 -35.38
N GLN A 301 10.68 -8.92 -35.92
CA GLN A 301 9.46 -8.23 -35.46
C GLN A 301 9.10 -8.56 -34.01
N ASN A 302 9.36 -9.80 -33.57
CA ASN A 302 9.03 -10.24 -32.21
C ASN A 302 10.22 -10.20 -31.25
N GLU A 303 11.39 -9.71 -31.67
CA GLU A 303 12.62 -9.75 -30.88
C GLU A 303 12.48 -9.03 -29.53
N ILE A 304 11.92 -7.82 -29.55
CA ILE A 304 11.65 -7.04 -28.33
C ILE A 304 10.75 -7.83 -27.39
N THR A 305 9.64 -8.36 -27.87
CA THR A 305 8.66 -9.11 -27.05
C THR A 305 9.25 -10.39 -26.47
N ILE A 306 10.04 -11.12 -27.26
CA ILE A 306 10.70 -12.37 -26.86
C ILE A 306 11.73 -12.07 -25.76
N ILE A 307 12.58 -11.05 -25.95
CA ILE A 307 13.62 -10.69 -25.00
C ILE A 307 13.04 -10.12 -23.72
N MET A 308 12.01 -9.28 -23.82
CA MET A 308 11.26 -8.77 -22.67
C MET A 308 10.62 -9.87 -21.83
N SER A 309 10.07 -10.89 -22.50
CA SER A 309 9.49 -12.06 -21.83
C SER A 309 10.56 -12.94 -21.18
N LEU A 310 11.70 -13.15 -21.85
CA LEU A 310 12.85 -13.87 -21.29
C LEU A 310 13.42 -13.17 -20.06
N ILE A 311 13.60 -11.85 -20.11
CA ILE A 311 14.04 -11.04 -18.96
C ILE A 311 13.05 -11.18 -17.80
N SER A 312 11.75 -11.07 -18.08
CA SER A 312 10.70 -11.17 -17.06
C SER A 312 10.58 -12.56 -16.43
N LEU A 313 10.99 -13.62 -17.14
CA LEU A 313 10.99 -14.99 -16.62
C LEU A 313 12.28 -15.31 -15.84
N ILE A 314 13.43 -14.95 -16.40
CA ILE A 314 14.74 -15.40 -15.94
C ILE A 314 15.25 -14.55 -14.78
N VAL A 315 15.09 -13.22 -14.84
CA VAL A 315 15.68 -12.30 -13.86
C VAL A 315 15.08 -12.46 -12.46
N PRO A 316 13.76 -12.67 -12.27
CA PRO A 316 13.21 -12.95 -10.94
C PRO A 316 13.79 -14.21 -10.29
N ASN A 317 14.00 -15.28 -11.07
CA ASN A 317 14.61 -16.52 -10.57
C ASN A 317 16.05 -16.29 -10.09
N PHE A 318 16.83 -15.45 -10.79
CA PHE A 318 18.15 -15.05 -10.33
C PHE A 318 18.10 -14.21 -9.05
N PHE A 319 17.13 -13.29 -8.92
CA PHE A 319 16.95 -12.54 -7.68
C PHE A 319 16.58 -13.43 -6.49
N ASP A 320 15.82 -14.52 -6.72
CA ASP A 320 15.53 -15.52 -5.68
C ASP A 320 16.77 -16.32 -5.28
N LEU A 321 17.59 -16.75 -6.24
CA LEU A 321 18.87 -17.42 -5.96
C LEU A 321 19.80 -16.52 -5.13
N ILE A 322 19.86 -15.23 -5.46
CA ILE A 322 20.65 -14.24 -4.72
C ILE A 322 20.05 -13.99 -3.33
N SER A 323 18.73 -13.99 -3.20
CA SER A 323 18.03 -13.86 -1.91
C SER A 323 18.38 -14.99 -0.94
N LEU A 324 18.55 -16.22 -1.45
CA LEU A 324 19.04 -17.36 -0.68
C LEU A 324 20.48 -17.17 -0.21
N LEU A 325 21.35 -16.60 -1.06
CA LEU A 325 22.74 -16.28 -0.72
C LEU A 325 22.86 -15.18 0.36
N GLU A 326 21.94 -14.20 0.37
CA GLU A 326 21.93 -13.09 1.33
C GLU A 326 21.48 -13.49 2.74
N GLY A 327 20.81 -14.64 2.86
CA GLY A 327 20.33 -15.18 4.13
C GLY A 327 19.44 -14.20 4.90
N TYR A 328 18.68 -13.36 4.19
CA TYR A 328 17.72 -12.48 4.84
C TYR A 328 16.57 -13.31 5.42
N HIS A 329 16.05 -12.88 6.57
CA HIS A 329 14.78 -13.42 7.07
C HIS A 329 13.74 -13.36 5.93
N PRO A 330 12.91 -14.41 5.71
CA PRO A 330 12.02 -14.53 4.55
C PRO A 330 11.18 -13.27 4.25
N ARG A 331 10.65 -12.61 5.29
CA ARG A 331 9.95 -11.32 5.18
C ARG A 331 10.78 -10.14 4.66
N LYS A 332 12.08 -10.06 5.00
CA LYS A 332 13.00 -9.03 4.47
C LYS A 332 13.45 -9.37 3.06
N ALA A 333 13.78 -10.64 2.81
CA ALA A 333 14.09 -11.18 1.49
C ALA A 333 12.99 -10.83 0.48
N MET A 334 11.74 -11.12 0.81
CA MET A 334 10.60 -10.84 -0.07
C MET A 334 10.45 -9.35 -0.42
N ARG A 335 10.76 -8.42 0.49
CA ARG A 335 10.73 -6.98 0.19
C ARG A 335 11.84 -6.54 -0.75
N TRP A 336 13.05 -7.06 -0.55
CA TRP A 336 14.18 -6.76 -1.42
C TRP A 336 13.95 -7.33 -2.82
N MET A 337 13.43 -8.55 -2.92
CA MET A 337 13.02 -9.15 -4.19
C MET A 337 11.98 -8.29 -4.91
N LEU A 338 10.90 -7.90 -4.24
CA LEU A 338 9.87 -7.01 -4.79
C LEU A 338 10.46 -5.68 -5.28
N GLY A 339 11.36 -5.07 -4.51
CA GLY A 339 12.05 -3.83 -4.91
C GLY A 339 12.93 -4.00 -6.15
N ARG A 340 13.70 -5.09 -6.23
CA ARG A 340 14.56 -5.38 -7.39
C ARG A 340 13.74 -5.58 -8.66
N ILE A 341 12.62 -6.32 -8.57
CA ILE A 341 11.69 -6.52 -9.69
C ILE A 341 11.04 -5.19 -10.12
N MET A 342 10.67 -4.34 -9.18
CA MET A 342 10.12 -3.02 -9.49
C MET A 342 11.14 -2.14 -10.25
N VAL A 343 12.40 -2.10 -9.79
CA VAL A 343 13.46 -1.34 -10.45
C VAL A 343 13.67 -1.88 -11.87
N LEU A 344 13.72 -3.19 -12.06
CA LEU A 344 13.81 -3.82 -13.38
C LEU A 344 12.66 -3.38 -14.30
N ASN A 345 11.42 -3.46 -13.83
CA ASN A 345 10.24 -3.08 -14.61
C ASN A 345 10.22 -1.60 -14.98
N LEU A 346 10.57 -0.70 -14.04
CA LEU A 346 10.66 0.74 -14.30
C LEU A 346 11.74 1.06 -15.34
N LEU A 347 12.89 0.43 -15.21
CA LEU A 347 14.04 0.68 -16.06
C LEU A 347 13.82 0.13 -17.48
N SER A 348 13.11 -1.00 -17.57
CA SER A 348 12.62 -1.53 -18.83
C SER A 348 11.56 -0.65 -19.50
N LEU A 349 10.57 -0.15 -18.75
CA LEU A 349 9.58 0.81 -19.27
C LEU A 349 10.25 2.09 -19.75
N TYR A 350 11.20 2.63 -18.99
CA TYR A 350 11.94 3.82 -19.36
C TYR A 350 12.74 3.63 -20.66
N THR A 351 13.42 2.48 -20.82
CA THR A 351 14.21 2.19 -22.02
C THR A 351 13.34 1.97 -23.26
N LEU A 352 12.19 1.30 -23.14
CA LEU A 352 11.24 1.13 -24.25
C LEU A 352 10.64 2.46 -24.72
N VAL A 353 10.27 3.34 -23.79
CA VAL A 353 9.65 4.64 -24.11
C VAL A 353 10.66 5.67 -24.60
N ARG A 354 11.95 5.54 -24.27
CA ARG A 354 12.98 6.45 -24.77
C ARG A 354 13.31 6.20 -26.24
N VAL A 355 13.15 4.96 -26.70
CA VAL A 355 13.60 4.55 -28.02
C VAL A 355 12.46 4.58 -29.05
N ASN A 356 11.21 4.28 -28.66
CA ASN A 356 10.03 4.65 -29.45
C ASN A 356 9.74 6.15 -29.37
#